data_AF-A0A7C2TY54-F1
#
_entry.id   AF-A0A7C2TY54-F1
#
_cell.length_a   1.000
_cell.length_b   1.000
_cell.length_c   1.000
_cell.angle_alpha   90.00
_cell.angle_beta   90.00
_cell.angle_gamma   90.00
#
_symmetry.space_group_name_H-M   'P 1'
#
loop_
_entity.id
_entity.type
_entity.pdbx_description
1 polymer ?
#
loop_
_entity_poly.entity_id
_entity_poly.type
_entity_poly.pdbx_seq_one_letter_code
_entity_poly.pdbx_strand_id
1 'polypeptide(L)' 'MKPENLWRQFEILPTEAKREVIDFIAFLQIRYERPVLVKKAKRVKLKNEPFIGMWKDRDDMSDSVAWVRDLRRRH' A
#
# COMPACT_ATOMS: atom_id res chain seq x y z
N MET A 1 5.00 -32.04 -21.91
CA MET A 1 5.06 -32.62 -20.55
C MET A 1 3.67 -32.60 -19.95
N LYS A 2 3.17 -33.72 -19.40
CA LYS A 2 1.82 -33.81 -18.80
C LYS A 2 1.88 -33.37 -17.33
N PRO A 3 0.93 -32.56 -16.83
CA PRO A 3 0.91 -32.07 -15.43
C PRO A 3 0.64 -33.17 -14.39
N GLU A 4 0.25 -34.36 -14.85
CA GLU A 4 -0.28 -35.47 -14.03
C GLU A 4 0.74 -36.10 -13.06
N ASN A 5 2.04 -35.76 -13.12
CA ASN A 5 3.10 -36.37 -12.28
C ASN A 5 4.00 -35.35 -11.52
N LEU A 6 3.61 -34.08 -11.46
CA LEU A 6 4.46 -33.02 -10.88
C LEU A 6 4.80 -33.28 -9.40
N TRP A 7 3.86 -33.81 -8.63
CA TRP A 7 4.05 -34.11 -7.21
C TRP A 7 5.08 -35.20 -6.95
N ARG A 8 5.10 -36.26 -7.76
CA ARG A 8 6.13 -37.31 -7.64
C ARG A 8 7.50 -36.78 -8.01
N GLN A 9 7.57 -35.94 -9.04
CA GLN A 9 8.83 -35.31 -9.45
C GLN A 9 9.36 -34.39 -8.36
N PHE A 10 8.49 -33.60 -7.73
CA PHE A 10 8.84 -32.78 -6.58
C PHE A 10 9.39 -33.62 -5.42
N GLU A 11 8.75 -34.74 -5.08
CA GLU A 11 9.20 -35.58 -3.96
C GLU A 11 10.57 -36.22 -4.18
N ILE A 12 10.90 -36.59 -5.42
CA ILE A 12 12.18 -37.21 -5.79
C ILE A 12 13.32 -36.18 -5.86
N LEU A 13 13.02 -34.87 -5.88
CA LEU A 13 14.06 -33.84 -5.94
C LEU A 13 14.96 -33.83 -4.70
N PRO A 14 16.27 -33.55 -4.88
CA PRO A 14 17.15 -33.18 -3.78
C PRO A 14 16.61 -31.99 -2.98
N THR A 15 16.92 -31.92 -1.69
CA THR A 15 16.45 -30.87 -0.79
C THR A 15 16.75 -29.46 -1.28
N GLU A 16 17.89 -29.26 -1.95
CA GLU A 16 18.28 -27.98 -2.55
C GLU A 16 17.34 -27.57 -3.69
N ALA A 17 17.02 -28.50 -4.60
CA ALA A 17 16.09 -28.24 -5.69
C ALA A 17 14.65 -28.04 -5.18
N LYS A 18 14.24 -28.71 -4.10
CA LYS A 18 12.95 -28.44 -3.43
C LYS A 18 12.88 -26.99 -2.92
N ARG A 19 13.97 -26.48 -2.34
CA ARG A 19 14.06 -25.08 -1.87
C ARG A 19 13.92 -24.11 -3.04
N GLU A 20 14.63 -24.34 -4.13
CA GLU A 20 14.56 -23.49 -5.33
C GLU A 20 13.13 -23.41 -5.91
N VAL A 21 12.39 -24.54 -5.92
CA VAL A 21 10.98 -24.56 -6.33
C VAL A 21 10.11 -23.75 -5.36
N ILE A 22 10.32 -23.88 -4.05
CA ILE A 22 9.59 -23.09 -3.03
C ILE A 22 9.87 -21.59 -3.21
N ASP A 23 11.13 -21.21 -3.39
CA ASP A 23 11.54 -19.82 -3.59
C ASP A 23 10.93 -19.25 -4.87
N PHE A 24 10.88 -20.06 -5.94
CA PHE A 24 10.23 -19.66 -7.18
C PHE A 24 8.72 -19.50 -7.03
N ILE A 25 8.04 -20.40 -6.29
CA ILE A 25 6.62 -20.26 -5.98
C ILE A 25 6.37 -19.00 -5.15
N ALA A 26 7.18 -18.73 -4.12
CA ALA A 26 7.10 -17.52 -3.31
C ALA A 26 7.32 -16.26 -4.16
N PHE A 27 8.29 -16.29 -5.07
CA PHE A 27 8.52 -15.22 -6.04
C PHE A 27 7.32 -15.01 -6.97
N LEU A 28 6.72 -16.08 -7.48
CA LEU A 28 5.54 -16.00 -8.35
C LEU A 28 4.32 -15.47 -7.60
N GLN A 29 4.13 -15.89 -6.35
CA GLN A 29 3.11 -15.32 -5.46
C GLN A 29 3.33 -13.82 -5.33
N ILE A 30 4.50 -13.35 -4.89
CA ILE A 30 4.78 -11.90 -4.76
C ILE A 30 4.60 -11.14 -6.09
N ARG A 31 5.07 -11.72 -7.21
CA ARG A 31 5.05 -11.09 -8.54
C ARG A 31 3.63 -10.96 -9.10
N TYR A 32 2.77 -11.94 -8.86
CA TYR A 32 1.43 -12.02 -9.43
C TYR A 32 0.29 -11.81 -8.42
N GLU A 33 0.58 -11.71 -7.12
CA GLU A 33 -0.32 -11.20 -6.07
C GLU A 33 -0.54 -9.68 -6.15
N ARG A 34 -0.28 -9.05 -7.31
CA ARG A 34 -0.70 -7.67 -7.57
C ARG A 34 -2.15 -7.48 -7.11
N PRO A 35 -2.42 -6.34 -6.46
CA PRO A 35 -3.25 -6.23 -5.28
C PRO A 35 -4.69 -6.58 -5.61
N VAL A 36 -5.07 -7.83 -5.41
CA VAL A 36 -6.47 -8.21 -5.60
C VAL A 36 -7.35 -7.45 -4.59
N LEU A 37 -6.81 -7.02 -3.45
CA LEU A 37 -7.52 -6.18 -2.49
C LEU A 37 -6.60 -5.27 -1.64
N VAL A 38 -5.79 -4.40 -2.24
CA VAL A 38 -5.88 -3.04 -1.70
C VAL A 38 -7.26 -2.63 -2.18
N LYS A 39 -8.29 -2.91 -1.37
CA LYS A 39 -9.59 -2.25 -1.51
C LYS A 39 -9.18 -0.82 -1.76
N LYS A 40 -9.32 -0.30 -3.00
CA LYS A 40 -9.10 1.12 -3.27
C LYS A 40 -9.86 1.75 -2.14
N ALA A 41 -9.15 2.33 -1.16
CA ALA A 41 -9.80 2.86 0.04
C ALA A 41 -10.94 3.66 -0.55
N LYS A 42 -12.20 3.25 -0.25
CA LYS A 42 -13.41 3.75 -0.94
C LYS A 42 -13.11 5.20 -1.18
N ARG A 43 -13.00 5.66 -2.43
CA ARG A 43 -12.55 7.03 -2.72
C ARG A 43 -13.50 7.95 -1.99
N VAL A 44 -13.18 8.29 -0.74
CA VAL A 44 -13.94 9.21 0.06
C VAL A 44 -13.72 10.49 -0.69
N LYS A 45 -14.82 11.13 -1.08
CA LYS A 45 -14.69 12.43 -1.75
C LYS A 45 -13.88 13.27 -0.79
N LEU A 46 -12.72 13.78 -1.20
CA LEU A 46 -11.76 14.50 -0.34
C LEU A 46 -12.44 15.57 0.53
N LYS A 47 -13.49 16.21 0.00
CA LYS A 47 -14.37 17.15 0.70
C LYS A 47 -15.13 16.61 1.94
N ASN A 48 -15.22 15.29 2.10
CA ASN A 48 -15.92 14.62 3.19
C ASN A 48 -14.95 14.19 4.30
N GLU A 49 -13.66 14.43 4.13
CA GLU A 49 -12.68 14.15 5.18
C GLU A 49 -12.83 15.18 6.31
N PRO A 50 -12.78 14.76 7.59
CA PRO A 50 -13.03 15.63 8.74
C PRO A 50 -12.01 16.78 8.89
N PHE A 51 -10.83 16.64 8.27
CA PHE A 51 -9.82 17.69 8.29
C PHE A 51 -10.06 18.81 7.27
N ILE A 52 -10.93 18.60 6.27
CA ILE A 52 -11.28 19.64 5.30
C ILE A 52 -12.30 20.59 5.91
N GLY A 53 -11.92 21.86 6.03
CA GLY A 53 -12.77 22.90 6.60
C GLY A 53 -12.55 23.16 8.10
N MET A 54 -11.62 22.47 8.77
CA MET A 54 -11.29 22.71 10.19
C MET A 54 -10.93 24.16 10.50
N TRP A 55 -10.41 24.90 9.52
CA TRP A 55 -9.99 26.29 9.66
C TRP A 55 -11.00 27.30 9.09
N LYS A 56 -12.17 26.83 8.63
CA LYS A 56 -13.18 27.69 8.01
C LYS A 56 -13.77 28.71 9.00
N ASP A 57 -13.94 28.29 10.24
CA ASP A 57 -14.57 29.11 11.28
C ASP A 57 -13.54 29.91 12.11
N ARG A 58 -12.28 29.92 11.66
CA ARG A 58 -11.20 30.66 12.30
C ARG A 58 -11.02 32.00 11.61
N ASP A 59 -11.52 33.06 12.24
CA ASP A 59 -11.38 34.44 11.76
C ASP A 59 -9.92 34.87 11.64
N ASP A 60 -9.05 34.37 12.51
CA ASP A 60 -7.60 34.62 12.48
C ASP A 60 -6.87 33.92 11.32
N MET A 61 -7.52 32.91 10.71
CA MET A 61 -7.00 32.17 9.56
C MET A 61 -7.61 32.63 8.22
N SER A 62 -8.42 33.71 8.25
CA SER A 62 -8.99 34.35 7.05
C SER A 62 -7.91 34.88 6.12
N ASP A 63 -6.84 35.47 6.67
CA ASP A 63 -5.59 35.76 5.97
C ASP A 63 -4.49 34.82 6.46
N SER A 64 -4.38 33.67 5.79
CA SER A 64 -3.36 32.67 6.09
C SER A 64 -1.92 33.20 5.97
N VAL A 65 -1.68 34.20 5.12
CA VAL A 65 -0.34 34.77 4.92
C VAL A 65 0.02 35.68 6.10
N ALA A 66 -0.91 36.52 6.54
CA ALA A 66 -0.72 37.35 7.73
C ALA A 66 -0.51 36.50 8.98
N TRP A 67 -1.30 35.44 9.13
CA TRP A 67 -1.18 34.50 10.26
C TRP A 67 0.21 33.85 10.34
N VAL A 68 0.76 33.33 9.23
CA VAL A 68 2.12 32.74 9.21
C VAL A 68 3.20 33.78 9.50
N ARG A 69 3.08 34.99 8.96
CA ARG A 69 4.05 36.09 9.19
C ARG A 69 4.06 36.54 10.64
N ASP A 70 2.91 36.55 11.28
CA ASP A 70 2.76 36.89 12.68
C ASP A 70 3.32 35.80 13.59
N LEU A 71 3.03 34.52 13.28
CA LEU A 71 3.61 33.39 13.98
C LEU A 71 5.15 33.42 13.97
N ARG A 72 5.76 33.71 12.81
CA ARG A 72 7.22 33.82 12.67
C ARG A 72 7.82 34.98 13.45
N ARG A 73 7.06 36.03 13.76
CA ARG A 73 7.53 37.16 14.57
C ARG A 73 7.47 36.89 16.08
N ARG A 74 6.66 35.90 16.50
CA ARG A 74 6.48 35.51 17.91
C ARG A 74 7.39 34.36 18.36
N HIS A 75 8.14 33.75 17.43
CA HIS A 75 9.11 32.67 17.65
C HIS A 75 10.52 33.15 17.33
#